data_AF-A0A1F5K5T7-F1
#
_entry.id   AF-A0A1F5K5T7-F1
#
_cell.length_a   1.000
_cell.length_b   1.000
_cell.length_c   1.000
_cell.angle_alpha   90.00
_cell.angle_beta   90.00
_cell.angle_gamma   90.00
#
_symmetry.space_group_name_H-M   'P 1'
#
loop_
_entity.id
_entity.type
_entity.pdbx_description
1 polymer ?
#
loop_
_entity_poly.entity_id
_entity_poly.type
_entity_poly.pdbx_seq_one_letter_code
_entity_poly.pdbx_strand_id
1 'polypeptide(L)' 'MDKLTQEKLKMWQGKLQKLEDEYKVIMLKRGEAIAMGDLSENAAFQMLDEDAGTYRVRIDEVKSIISKIEKGIK' A
#
# COMPACT_ATOMS: atom_id res chain seq x y z
N MET A 1 12.23 -6.20 23.52
CA MET A 1 12.13 -5.07 22.59
C MET A 1 12.10 -3.80 23.42
N ASP A 2 13.03 -2.87 23.21
CA ASP A 2 13.12 -1.64 23.99
C ASP A 2 12.03 -0.62 23.57
N LYS A 3 11.82 0.40 24.41
CA LYS A 3 10.78 1.42 24.21
C LYS A 3 10.89 2.15 22.87
N LEU A 4 12.12 2.48 22.44
CA LEU A 4 12.35 3.17 21.18
C LEU A 4 11.99 2.27 19.98
N THR A 5 12.32 0.98 20.06
CA THR A 5 11.94 0.00 19.02
C THR A 5 10.42 -0.19 18.95
N GLN A 6 9.72 -0.21 20.08
CA GLN A 6 8.25 -0.27 20.11
C GLN A 6 7.59 0.97 19.50
N GLU A 7 8.10 2.17 19.79
CA GLU A 7 7.59 3.43 19.21
C GLU A 7 7.82 3.47 17.69
N LYS A 8 8.99 3.02 17.22
CA LYS A 8 9.27 2.88 15.78
C LYS A 8 8.33 1.88 15.12
N LEU A 9 8.11 0.73 15.73
CA LEU A 9 7.19 -0.29 15.21
C LEU A 9 5.77 0.29 15.05
N LYS A 10 5.27 0.98 16.08
CA LYS A 10 3.95 1.62 16.05
C LYS A 10 3.83 2.67 14.95
N MET A 11 4.87 3.47 14.72
CA MET A 11 4.91 4.45 13.63
C MET A 11 4.79 3.76 12.25
N TRP A 12 5.58 2.70 12.03
CA TRP A 12 5.55 1.97 10.75
C TRP A 12 4.24 1.21 10.53
N GLN A 13 3.66 0.62 11.57
CA GLN A 13 2.33 0.03 11.52
C GLN A 13 1.25 1.07 11.18
N GLY A 14 1.33 2.27 11.76
CA GLY A 14 0.44 3.38 11.41
C GLY A 14 0.59 3.82 9.95
N LYS A 15 1.83 3.85 9.42
CA LYS A 15 2.10 4.13 8.00
C LYS A 15 1.54 3.02 7.10
N LEU A 16 1.71 1.76 7.50
CA LEU A 16 1.17 0.62 6.77
C LEU A 16 -0.35 0.71 6.64
N GLN A 17 -1.04 0.97 7.77
CA GLN A 17 -2.49 1.09 7.79
C GLN A 17 -2.98 2.17 6.80
N LYS A 18 -2.34 3.34 6.78
CA LYS A 18 -2.68 4.42 5.85
C LYS A 18 -2.52 4.00 4.39
N LEU A 19 -1.40 3.35 4.05
CA LEU A 19 -1.16 2.85 2.69
C LEU A 19 -2.18 1.79 2.29
N GLU A 20 -2.57 0.89 3.18
CA GLU A 20 -3.59 -0.12 2.93
C GLU A 20 -4.97 0.51 2.71
N ASP A 21 -5.31 1.59 3.44
CA ASP A 21 -6.57 2.30 3.25
C ASP A 21 -6.60 3.12 1.95
N GLU A 22 -5.49 3.78 1.60
CA GLU A 22 -5.34 4.46 0.29
C GLU A 22 -5.41 3.46 -0.87
N TYR A 23 -4.76 2.31 -0.75
CA TYR A 23 -4.83 1.24 -1.74
C TYR A 23 -6.25 0.70 -1.93
N LYS A 24 -7.02 0.51 -0.85
CA LYS A 24 -8.44 0.12 -0.95
C LYS A 24 -9.24 1.13 -1.75
N VAL A 25 -9.03 2.43 -1.53
CA VAL A 25 -9.72 3.49 -2.28
C VAL A 25 -9.39 3.42 -3.77
N ILE A 26 -8.12 3.20 -4.13
CA ILE A 26 -7.70 3.04 -5.52
C ILE A 26 -8.35 1.81 -6.16
N MET A 27 -8.39 0.68 -5.45
CA MET A 27 -9.00 -0.54 -5.95
C MET A 27 -10.52 -0.41 -6.15
N LEU A 28 -11.21 0.36 -5.29
CA LEU A 28 -12.62 0.68 -5.49
C LEU A 28 -12.82 1.50 -6.78
N LYS A 29 -12.07 2.59 -6.95
CA LYS A 29 -12.12 3.42 -8.18
C LYS A 29 -11.76 2.64 -9.43
N ARG A 30 -10.77 1.73 -9.33
CA ARG A 30 -10.38 0.83 -10.42
C ARG A 30 -11.54 -0.09 -10.80
N GLY A 31 -12.25 -0.64 -9.82
CA GLY A 31 -13.48 -1.42 -10.04
C GLY A 31 -14.59 -0.63 -10.74
N GLU A 32 -14.78 0.63 -10.35
CA GLU A 32 -15.73 1.54 -11.01
C GLU A 32 -15.32 1.84 -12.45
N ALA A 33 -14.04 2.10 -12.71
CA ALA A 33 -13.51 2.32 -14.04
C ALA A 33 -13.63 1.07 -14.92
N ILE A 34 -13.53 -0.13 -14.33
CA ILE A 34 -13.76 -1.40 -15.05
C ILE A 34 -15.20 -1.49 -15.57
N ALA A 35 -16.16 -1.00 -14.79
CA ALA A 35 -17.56 -1.03 -15.16
C ALA A 35 -17.92 -0.07 -16.32
N MET A 36 -17.04 0.85 -16.70
CA MET A 36 -17.29 1.88 -17.72
C MET A 36 -17.02 1.43 -19.17
N GLY A 37 -16.50 0.22 -19.42
CA GLY A 37 -16.33 -0.33 -20.77
C GLY A 37 -14.91 -0.79 -21.08
N ASP A 38 -14.41 -0.48 -22.29
CA ASP A 38 -13.11 -0.98 -22.76
C ASP A 38 -11.94 -0.47 -21.89
N LEU A 39 -11.30 -1.40 -21.19
CA LEU A 39 -10.22 -1.12 -20.24
C LEU A 39 -8.92 -0.71 -20.93
N SER A 40 -8.75 -1.11 -22.19
CA SER A 40 -7.53 -0.83 -22.93
C SER A 40 -7.43 0.63 -23.37
N GLU A 41 -8.58 1.27 -23.63
CA GLU A 41 -8.67 2.68 -24.02
C GLU A 41 -9.05 3.60 -22.84
N ASN A 42 -9.49 3.03 -21.71
CA ASN A 42 -9.85 3.80 -20.53
C ASN A 42 -8.60 4.30 -19.79
N ALA A 43 -8.17 5.51 -20.12
CA ALA A 43 -7.03 6.19 -19.48
C ALA A 43 -7.16 6.25 -17.94
N ALA A 44 -8.38 6.40 -17.40
CA ALA A 44 -8.58 6.41 -15.96
C ALA A 44 -8.30 5.03 -15.34
N PHE A 45 -8.70 3.95 -16.02
CA PHE A 45 -8.37 2.59 -15.58
C PHE A 45 -6.86 2.34 -15.61
N GLN A 46 -6.17 2.72 -16.70
CA GLN A 46 -4.72 2.52 -16.83
C GLN A 46 -3.94 3.23 -15.73
N MET A 47 -4.28 4.49 -15.44
CA MET A 47 -3.66 5.24 -14.33
C MET A 47 -3.95 4.60 -12.97
N LEU A 48 -5.19 4.17 -12.72
CA LEU A 48 -5.55 3.50 -11.46
C LEU A 48 -4.87 2.13 -11.30
N ASP A 49 -4.58 1.43 -12.40
CA ASP A 49 -3.83 0.18 -12.39
C ASP A 49 -2.36 0.39 -12.03
N GLU A 50 -1.73 1.41 -12.63
CA GLU A 50 -0.35 1.81 -12.29
C GLU A 50 -0.22 2.29 -10.84
N ASP A 51 -1.18 3.11 -10.38
CA ASP A 51 -1.26 3.54 -8.99
C ASP A 51 -1.40 2.33 -8.07
N ALA A 52 -2.31 1.39 -8.36
CA ALA A 52 -2.46 0.17 -7.58
C ALA A 52 -1.14 -0.62 -7.49
N GLY A 53 -0.41 -0.74 -8.61
CA GLY A 53 0.92 -1.35 -8.63
C GLY A 53 1.92 -0.64 -7.71
N THR A 54 1.98 0.68 -7.78
CA THR A 54 2.86 1.52 -6.95
C THR A 54 2.54 1.36 -5.46
N TYR A 55 1.27 1.39 -5.08
CA TYR A 55 0.85 1.22 -3.69
C TYR A 55 1.17 -0.17 -3.18
N ARG A 56 0.99 -1.22 -4.00
CA ARG A 56 1.35 -2.59 -3.62
C ARG A 56 2.84 -2.71 -3.27
N VAL A 57 3.72 -2.19 -4.12
CA VAL A 57 5.17 -2.20 -3.86
C VAL A 57 5.50 -1.47 -2.56
N ARG A 58 4.92 -0.28 -2.34
CA ARG A 58 5.14 0.48 -1.11
C ARG A 58 4.66 -0.25 0.14
N ILE A 59 3.52 -0.94 0.06
CA ILE A 59 2.99 -1.77 1.15
C ILE A 59 3.98 -2.91 1.48
N ASP A 60 4.49 -3.60 0.46
CA ASP A 60 5.44 -4.70 0.64
C ASP A 60 6.77 -4.22 1.25
N GLU A 61 7.27 -3.06 0.82
CA GLU A 61 8.45 -2.43 1.41
C GLU A 61 8.23 -2.11 2.89
N VAL A 62 7.09 -1.52 3.25
CA VAL A 62 6.77 -1.21 4.65
C VAL A 62 6.61 -2.47 5.48
N LYS A 63 5.96 -3.52 4.95
CA LYS A 63 5.88 -4.84 5.60
C LYS A 63 7.26 -5.46 5.84
N SER A 64 8.16 -5.32 4.87
CA SER A 64 9.56 -5.75 5.00
C SER A 64 10.29 -4.99 6.11
N ILE A 65 10.14 -3.67 6.20
CA ILE A 65 10.72 -2.85 7.28
C ILE A 65 10.18 -3.28 8.65
N ILE A 66 8.87 -3.45 8.77
CA ILE A 66 8.24 -3.94 10.01
C ILE A 66 8.83 -5.30 10.41
N SER A 67 8.92 -6.24 9.48
CA SER A 67 9.49 -7.57 9.75
C SER A 67 10.96 -7.50 10.20
N LYS A 68 11.77 -6.63 9.59
CA LYS A 68 13.16 -6.40 10.02
C LYS A 68 13.24 -5.86 11.44
N ILE A 69 12.40 -4.88 11.79
CA ILE A 69 12.30 -4.32 13.14
C ILE A 69 11.91 -5.40 14.15
N GLU A 70 10.90 -6.21 13.84
CA GLU A 70 10.41 -7.30 14.70
C GLU A 70 11.48 -8.38 14.94
N LYS A 71 12.25 -8.71 13.90
CA LYS A 71 13.35 -9.68 13.98
C LYS A 71 14.65 -9.10 14.54
N GLY A 72 14.71 -7.78 14.78
CA GLY A 72 15.95 -7.09 15.18
C GLY A 72 17.06 -7.14 14.14
N ILE A 73 16.71 -7.32 12.87
CA ILE A 73 17.67 -7.35 11.75
C ILE A 73 17.97 -5.90 11.36
N LYS A 74 19.25 -5.52 11.46
CA LYS A 74 19.75 -4.21 11.03
C LYS A 74 19.72 -4.05 9.52
#